data_AF-A0A2W6B459-F1
#
_entry.id   AF-A0A2W6B459-F1
#
_cell.length_a   1.000
_cell.length_b   1.000
_cell.length_c   1.000
_cell.angle_alpha   90.00
_cell.angle_beta   90.00
_cell.angle_gamma   90.00
#
_symmetry.space_group_name_H-M   'P 1'
#
loop_
_entity.id
_entity.type
_entity.pdbx_description
1 polymer ?
#
loop_
_entity_poly.entity_id
_entity_poly.type
_entity_poly.pdbx_seq_one_letter_code
_entity_poly.pdbx_strand_id
1 'polypeptide(L)'
;MKGQVGLRGSHRTYAGAVLKPRAQEGYIDAARHIDSPRLRRVVPYTKRLWAHQFWITEPSAFDPEFVGWIGESFDVGEGRHLHKPIRSLNRHTERLG
;
A
#
# COMPACT_ATOMS: atom_id res chain seq x y z
N MET A 1 -18.23 3.01 -10.59
CA MET A 1 -17.82 1.83 -11.39
C MET A 1 -18.67 0.66 -10.95
N LYS A 2 -19.39 -0.04 -11.85
CA LYS A 2 -20.07 -1.30 -11.51
C LYS A 2 -19.01 -2.43 -11.49
N GLY A 3 -19.00 -3.27 -10.45
CA GLY A 3 -18.18 -4.50 -10.42
C GLY A 3 -16.78 -4.39 -9.83
N GLN A 4 -16.47 -3.35 -9.05
CA GLN A 4 -15.21 -3.29 -8.31
C GLN A 4 -15.30 -4.13 -7.03
N VAL A 5 -14.31 -4.99 -6.80
CA VAL A 5 -14.12 -5.69 -5.53
C VAL A 5 -13.06 -4.94 -4.73
N GLY A 6 -13.41 -4.50 -3.52
CA GLY A 6 -12.50 -3.84 -2.60
C GLY A 6 -12.00 -4.79 -1.53
N LEU A 7 -10.71 -4.69 -1.19
CA LEU A 7 -10.14 -5.30 0.00
C LEU A 7 -10.16 -4.28 1.15
N ARG A 8 -10.76 -4.68 2.27
CA ARG A 8 -10.94 -3.83 3.45
C ARG A 8 -10.30 -4.47 4.65
N GLY A 9 -9.46 -3.70 5.33
CA GLY A 9 -8.91 -4.04 6.63
C GLY A 9 -9.78 -3.47 7.76
N SER A 10 -9.35 -3.68 8.99
CA SER A 10 -10.03 -3.20 10.20
C SER A 10 -10.12 -1.66 10.27
N HIS A 11 -9.15 -0.95 9.70
CA HIS A 11 -9.08 0.51 9.73
C HIS A 11 -9.64 1.17 8.46
N ARG A 12 -9.28 0.68 7.27
CA ARG A 12 -9.75 1.24 5.98
C ARG A 12 -9.71 0.27 4.81
N THR A 13 -10.42 0.61 3.74
CA THR A 13 -10.18 0.01 2.42
C THR A 13 -8.77 0.35 1.96
N TYR A 14 -8.05 -0.64 1.42
CA TYR A 14 -6.64 -0.49 1.10
C TYR A 14 -6.25 -0.95 -0.30
N ALA A 15 -7.11 -1.72 -0.97
CA ALA A 15 -6.92 -2.08 -2.36
C ALA A 15 -8.28 -2.32 -3.01
N GLY A 16 -8.30 -2.29 -4.33
CA GLY A 16 -9.48 -2.71 -5.08
C GLY A 16 -9.13 -3.03 -6.51
N ALA A 17 -9.88 -3.96 -7.09
CA ALA A 17 -9.71 -4.39 -8.47
C ALA A 17 -11.06 -4.39 -9.19
N VAL A 18 -11.03 -4.01 -10.46
CA VAL A 18 -12.14 -4.19 -11.38
C VAL A 18 -11.77 -5.35 -12.29
N LEU A 19 -12.57 -6.40 -12.25
CA LEU A 19 -12.35 -7.55 -13.11
C LEU A 19 -12.74 -7.21 -14.55
N LYS A 20 -11.78 -7.18 -15.47
CA LYS A 20 -12.07 -7.07 -16.91
C LYS A 20 -11.62 -8.32 -17.66
N PRO A 21 -12.25 -8.66 -18.80
CA PRO A 21 -11.95 -9.88 -19.54
C PRO A 21 -10.49 -10.02 -20.04
N ARG A 22 -9.77 -8.91 -20.20
CA ARG A 22 -8.41 -8.87 -20.79
C ARG A 22 -7.37 -8.16 -19.92
N ALA A 23 -7.79 -7.62 -18.79
CA ALA A 23 -6.93 -6.84 -17.93
C ALA A 23 -7.54 -6.74 -16.54
N GLN A 24 -6.69 -6.72 -15.52
CA GLN A 24 -7.11 -6.35 -14.17
C GLN A 24 -6.60 -4.95 -13.90
N GLU A 25 -7.52 -4.00 -13.76
CA GLU A 25 -7.19 -2.66 -13.29
C GLU A 25 -7.55 -2.54 -11.82
N GLY A 26 -6.78 -1.77 -11.09
CA GLY A 26 -7.04 -1.61 -9.67
C GLY A 26 -6.19 -0.55 -9.06
N TYR A 27 -6.25 -0.50 -7.74
CA TYR A 27 -5.41 0.35 -6.93
C TYR A 27 -4.95 -0.38 -5.68
N ILE A 28 -3.81 0.08 -5.16
CA ILE A 28 -3.31 -0.23 -3.83
C ILE A 28 -3.00 1.09 -3.12
N ASP A 29 -3.21 1.12 -1.81
CA ASP A 29 -2.82 2.24 -0.97
C ASP A 29 -1.54 1.88 -0.22
N ALA A 30 -0.50 2.70 -0.35
CA ALA A 30 0.77 2.49 0.33
C ALA A 30 1.15 3.69 1.21
N ALA A 31 1.85 3.40 2.31
CA ALA A 31 2.36 4.44 3.23
C ALA A 31 3.66 5.11 2.75
N ARG A 32 4.01 4.91 1.47
CA ARG A 32 5.16 5.51 0.79
C ARG A 32 4.86 5.66 -0.70
N HIS A 33 5.65 6.49 -1.37
CA HIS A 33 5.68 6.50 -2.83
C HIS A 33 6.38 5.22 -3.34
N ILE A 34 5.77 4.56 -4.33
CA ILE A 34 6.31 3.41 -5.06
C ILE A 34 6.45 3.89 -6.49
N ASP A 35 7.66 3.85 -7.03
CA ASP A 35 7.93 4.15 -8.42
C ASP A 35 8.11 2.83 -9.17
N SER A 36 7.24 2.58 -10.14
CA SER A 36 7.29 1.36 -10.94
C SER A 36 6.54 1.58 -12.26
N PRO A 37 7.05 1.06 -13.40
CA PRO A 37 6.34 1.14 -14.68
C PRO A 37 5.00 0.39 -14.67
N ARG A 38 4.76 -0.49 -13.68
CA ARG A 38 3.48 -1.20 -13.50
C ARG A 38 2.39 -0.32 -12.89
N LEU A 39 2.75 0.82 -12.31
CA LEU A 39 1.86 1.76 -11.65
C LEU A 39 1.64 2.97 -12.56
N ARG A 40 0.47 3.03 -13.20
CA ARG A 40 0.15 4.05 -14.22
C ARG A 40 -0.13 5.42 -13.65
N ARG A 41 -0.57 5.48 -12.40
CA ARG A 41 -0.89 6.74 -11.74
C ARG A 41 -0.63 6.62 -10.25
N VAL A 42 0.07 7.59 -9.70
CA VAL A 42 0.28 7.73 -8.26
C VAL A 42 -0.36 9.02 -7.80
N VAL A 43 -1.29 8.91 -6.86
CA VAL A 43 -2.01 10.06 -6.31
C VAL A 43 -1.72 10.15 -4.81
N PRO A 44 -1.08 11.22 -4.33
CA PRO A 44 -0.97 11.45 -2.89
C PRO A 44 -2.36 11.72 -2.32
N TYR A 45 -2.79 10.89 -1.37
CA TYR A 45 -4.05 11.06 -0.66
C TYR A 45 -3.86 11.89 0.62
N THR A 46 -2.73 11.68 1.30
CA THR A 46 -2.27 12.52 2.42
C THR A 46 -0.75 12.70 2.35
N LYS A 47 -0.15 13.35 3.35
CA LYS A 47 1.32 13.43 3.49
C LYS A 47 2.00 12.06 3.66
N ARG A 48 1.26 11.01 4.01
CA ARG A 48 1.80 9.69 4.35
C ARG A 48 1.07 8.54 3.66
N LEU A 49 0.23 8.85 2.68
CA LEU A 49 -0.60 7.85 2.03
C LEU A 49 -0.74 8.19 0.55
N TRP A 50 -0.46 7.21 -0.28
CA TRP A 50 -0.51 7.30 -1.74
C TRP A 50 -1.38 6.18 -2.27
N ALA A 51 -2.23 6.51 -3.24
CA ALA A 51 -2.98 5.54 -4.02
C ALA A 51 -2.26 5.31 -5.35
N HIS A 52 -1.94 4.05 -5.66
CA HIS A 52 -1.24 3.66 -6.87
C HIS A 52 -2.18 2.82 -7.74
N GLN A 53 -2.46 3.31 -8.95
CA GLN A 53 -3.26 2.58 -9.92
C GLN A 53 -2.37 1.62 -10.72
N PHE A 54 -2.75 0.36 -10.77
CA PHE A 54 -2.06 -0.67 -11.54
C PHE A 54 -2.90 -1.18 -12.70
N TRP A 55 -2.23 -1.80 -13.66
CA TRP A 55 -2.85 -2.55 -14.74
C TRP A 55 -2.07 -3.85 -14.96
N ILE A 56 -2.74 -4.99 -14.84
CA ILE A 56 -2.18 -6.32 -15.08
C ILE A 56 -2.81 -6.93 -16.33
N THR A 57 -1.99 -7.29 -17.31
CA THR A 57 -2.43 -7.95 -18.56
C THR A 57 -2.11 -9.43 -18.61
N GLU A 58 -1.23 -9.91 -17.75
CA GLU A 58 -0.73 -11.29 -17.79
C GLU A 58 -0.55 -11.86 -16.38
N PRO A 59 -0.73 -13.18 -16.18
CA PRO A 59 -0.61 -13.80 -14.86
C PRO A 59 0.77 -13.67 -14.20
N SER A 60 1.85 -13.61 -14.99
CA SER A 60 3.23 -13.44 -14.52
C SER A 60 3.43 -12.14 -13.74
N ALA A 61 2.58 -11.12 -13.94
CA ALA A 61 2.69 -9.86 -13.22
C ALA A 61 2.24 -9.94 -11.75
N PHE A 62 1.58 -11.03 -11.33
CA PHE A 62 1.32 -11.34 -9.91
C PHE A 62 2.55 -11.95 -9.23
N ASP A 63 3.71 -11.35 -9.49
CA ASP A 63 5.00 -11.77 -8.97
C ASP A 63 5.17 -11.42 -7.48
N PRO A 64 6.25 -11.89 -6.82
CA PRO A 64 6.49 -11.60 -5.42
C PRO A 64 6.56 -10.11 -5.07
N GLU A 65 6.97 -9.25 -6.01
CA GLU A 65 7.00 -7.80 -5.77
C GLU A 65 5.57 -7.24 -5.71
N PHE A 66 4.68 -7.62 -6.64
CA PHE A 66 3.28 -7.22 -6.59
C PHE A 66 2.59 -7.73 -5.32
N VAL A 67 2.86 -8.98 -4.92
CA VAL A 67 2.37 -9.55 -3.66
C VAL A 67 2.89 -8.75 -2.46
N GLY A 68 4.15 -8.34 -2.48
CA GLY A 68 4.74 -7.46 -1.47
C GLY A 68 3.98 -6.14 -1.34
N TRP A 69 3.64 -5.50 -2.47
CA TRP A 69 2.84 -4.28 -2.44
C TRP A 69 1.43 -4.49 -1.88
N ILE A 70 0.79 -5.63 -2.16
CA ILE A 70 -0.48 -5.99 -1.53
C ILE A 70 -0.30 -6.15 -0.02
N GLY A 71 0.77 -6.79 0.45
CA GLY A 71 1.11 -6.89 1.87
C GLY A 71 1.30 -5.53 2.55
N GLU A 72 2.04 -4.63 1.92
CA GLU A 72 2.18 -3.24 2.41
C GLU A 72 0.83 -2.52 2.48
N SER A 73 -0.03 -2.71 1.48
CA SER A 73 -1.37 -2.13 1.48
C SER A 73 -2.27 -2.73 2.57
N PHE A 74 -2.14 -4.02 2.87
CA PHE A 74 -2.84 -4.63 4.00
C PHE A 74 -2.44 -3.97 5.32
N ASP A 75 -1.15 -3.68 5.56
CA ASP A 75 -0.71 -2.96 6.75
C ASP A 75 -1.29 -1.53 6.83
N VAL A 76 -1.54 -0.90 5.67
CA VAL A 76 -2.31 0.35 5.59
C VAL A 76 -3.76 0.13 6.00
N GLY A 77 -4.39 -0.92 5.46
CA GLY A 77 -5.75 -1.34 5.77
C GLY A 77 -5.99 -1.65 7.24
N GLU A 78 -4.98 -2.17 7.93
CA GLU A 78 -4.98 -2.45 9.37
C GLU A 78 -4.52 -1.25 10.22
N GLY A 79 -4.12 -0.13 9.61
CA GLY A 79 -3.64 1.05 10.34
C GLY A 79 -2.29 0.86 11.03
N ARG A 80 -1.54 -0.20 10.73
CA ARG A 80 -0.22 -0.48 11.33
C ARG A 80 0.81 0.60 11.01
N HIS A 81 0.69 1.21 9.83
CA HIS A 81 1.51 2.36 9.41
C HIS A 81 1.36 3.62 10.29
N LEU A 82 0.30 3.72 11.10
CA LEU A 82 0.09 4.84 12.03
C LEU A 82 0.92 4.68 13.31
N HIS A 83 1.16 3.43 13.70
CA HIS A 83 1.96 3.07 14.86
C HIS A 83 3.42 2.97 14.43
N LYS A 84 4.09 4.12 14.24
CA LYS A 84 5.55 4.10 14.33
C LYS A 84 5.92 3.56 15.72
N PRO A 85 6.92 2.67 15.87
CA PRO A 85 7.46 2.43 17.20
C PRO A 85 7.83 3.78 17.78
N ILE A 86 7.36 4.05 19.01
CA ILE A 86 7.84 5.17 19.80
C ILE A 86 9.36 5.01 19.80
N ARG A 87 10.08 5.93 19.16
CA ARG A 87 11.54 5.96 19.19
C ARG A 87 11.91 5.91 20.67
N SER A 88 12.50 4.80 21.12
CA SER A 88 12.88 4.60 22.51
C SER A 88 13.63 5.83 22.98
N LEU A 89 13.22 6.37 24.13
CA LEU A 89 13.88 7.45 24.84
C LEU A 89 15.23 6.94 25.41
N ASN A 90 16.18 6.58 24.55
CA ASN A 90 17.57 6.30 24.93
C ASN A 90 18.45 7.47 24.48
N ARG A 91 18.32 8.58 25.21
CA ARG A 91 19.39 9.54 25.44
C ARG A 91 19.24 10.00 26.87
N HIS A 92 19.89 9.30 27.80
CA HIS A 92 20.49 9.85 29.02
C HIS A 92 21.02 8.72 29.90
N THR A 93 22.12 8.12 29.47
CA THR A 93 23.11 7.53 30.39
C THR A 93 24.46 7.79 29.75
N GLU A 94 24.96 9.01 29.93
CA GLU A 94 26.39 9.37 29.85
C GLU A 94 26.51 10.85 30.16
N ARG A 95 26.25 11.18 31.43
CA ARG A 95 26.91 12.26 32.17
C ARG A 95 26.75 11.90 33.65
N LEU A 96 27.85 12.08 34.37
CA LEU A 96 28.09 11.87 35.81
C LEU A 96 28.70 10.50 36.15
N GLY A 97 29.98 10.53 36.51
CA GLY A 97 30.74 9.46 37.14
C GLY A 97 32.14 9.33 36.59
#